data_AF-A0A9X1LBM6-F1
#
_entry.id   AF-A0A9X1LBM6-F1
#
_cell.length_a   1.000
_cell.length_b   1.000
_cell.length_c   1.000
_cell.angle_alpha   90.00
_cell.angle_beta   90.00
_cell.angle_gamma   90.00
#
_symmetry.space_group_name_H-M   'P 1'
#
loop_
_entity.id
_entity.type
_entity.pdbx_description
1 polymer ?
#
loop_
_entity_poly.entity_id
_entity_poly.type
_entity_poly.pdbx_seq_one_letter_code
_entity_poly.pdbx_strand_id
1 'polypeptide(L)'
;MAYIVGTALRDTLAGSAGGDVIVGGGGDDFLVSGPAADIFAFERGDGQNWVQDFQPGTDKLQFGDGITAGNLTFTPANVAGVPGLAIFYNPGTFESVFLPNVNALQPGDIVFQALPPVYLGRTAVDYNGDKLADLLWRNNDGSIAQWQMNGPNILAGPILGNPGPTWSVAGTGDFNADQRGDILLRNNDGAIALWQMDGANIVAQTTIGTPGTDWTVQGVNDFDGDGRSDILLRNIDGGVTLWQMNGATITASTPLPNPGNEWSLAGTGDLDGDNRADILWRGADGSVVAWLMNGPSVVASPTLGNPGKAWTLVGVADFNADNRDDLLWQNDDGTVALWQMNGATIAAAATVANPGANWSVRAIGDLTGDGRADIVWRSVDGSVAEWTMDGATVTSSAPVTNPGPDWQLT
;
A
#
# COMPACT_ATOMS: atom_id res chain seq x y z
N MET A 1 8.24 -5.44 -11.01
CA MET A 1 6.92 -4.97 -11.45
C MET A 1 6.75 -3.60 -10.82
N ALA A 2 6.52 -2.51 -11.56
CA ALA A 2 6.33 -1.22 -10.90
C ALA A 2 4.92 -1.15 -10.28
N TYR A 3 4.77 -0.37 -9.22
CA TYR A 3 3.49 -0.16 -8.57
C TYR A 3 3.16 1.33 -8.65
N ILE A 4 2.08 1.67 -9.36
CA ILE A 4 1.73 3.04 -9.73
C ILE A 4 0.32 3.31 -9.23
N VAL A 5 0.16 4.38 -8.48
CA VAL A 5 -1.09 4.70 -7.78
C VAL A 5 -1.45 6.14 -8.07
N GLY A 6 -2.66 6.36 -8.57
CA GLY A 6 -3.26 7.67 -8.72
C GLY A 6 -3.90 8.14 -7.42
N THR A 7 -4.87 9.03 -7.56
CA THR A 7 -5.44 9.83 -6.50
C THR A 7 -6.94 9.56 -6.37
N ALA A 8 -7.73 10.53 -5.90
CA ALA A 8 -9.19 10.42 -5.87
C ALA A 8 -9.88 11.27 -6.96
N LEU A 9 -9.10 11.84 -7.89
CA LEU A 9 -9.59 12.58 -9.05
C LEU A 9 -9.12 11.94 -10.34
N ARG A 10 -9.66 12.41 -11.45
CA ARG A 10 -9.19 12.09 -12.80
C ARG A 10 -7.68 12.31 -12.94
N ASP A 11 -6.95 11.21 -13.02
CA ASP A 11 -5.52 11.15 -13.23
C ASP A 11 -5.14 10.77 -14.66
N THR A 12 -3.88 10.99 -15.00
CA THR A 12 -3.24 10.43 -16.19
C THR A 12 -1.99 9.70 -15.73
N LEU A 13 -2.07 8.38 -15.65
CA LEU A 13 -1.01 7.52 -15.15
C LEU A 13 -0.28 6.85 -16.31
N ALA A 14 1.04 6.82 -16.21
CA ALA A 14 1.92 6.19 -17.20
C ALA A 14 2.84 5.17 -16.54
N GLY A 15 2.78 3.95 -17.06
CA GLY A 15 3.64 2.84 -16.73
C GLY A 15 5.05 2.96 -17.26
N SER A 16 5.84 1.95 -16.91
CA SER A 16 7.21 1.75 -17.31
C SER A 16 7.30 0.92 -18.60
N ALA A 17 8.48 0.37 -18.89
CA ALA A 17 8.66 -0.62 -19.96
C ALA A 17 8.73 -2.07 -19.42
N GLY A 18 8.52 -2.25 -18.12
CA GLY A 18 8.39 -3.54 -17.46
C GLY A 18 6.92 -3.81 -17.12
N GLY A 19 6.63 -4.99 -16.56
CA GLY A 19 5.29 -5.28 -16.06
C GLY A 19 4.95 -4.34 -14.89
N ASP A 20 3.76 -3.78 -14.86
CA ASP A 20 3.32 -2.82 -13.85
C ASP A 20 1.98 -3.21 -13.22
N VAL A 21 1.73 -2.75 -12.00
CA VAL A 21 0.40 -2.66 -11.40
C VAL A 21 0.02 -1.19 -11.35
N ILE A 22 -1.11 -0.85 -11.95
CA ILE A 22 -1.63 0.52 -12.01
C ILE A 22 -2.98 0.56 -11.32
N VAL A 23 -3.06 1.33 -10.25
CA VAL A 23 -4.30 1.64 -9.52
C VAL A 23 -4.64 3.10 -9.80
N GLY A 24 -5.77 3.36 -10.47
CA GLY A 24 -6.24 4.73 -10.70
C GLY A 24 -6.58 5.45 -9.39
N GLY A 25 -7.20 4.70 -8.47
CA GLY A 25 -7.83 5.24 -7.28
C GLY A 25 -9.23 5.75 -7.62
N GLY A 26 -9.70 6.77 -6.91
CA GLY A 26 -10.98 7.41 -7.24
C GLY A 26 -10.86 8.34 -8.44
N GLY A 27 -11.96 8.58 -9.17
CA GLY A 27 -11.96 9.54 -10.29
C GLY A 27 -12.27 8.90 -11.64
N ASP A 28 -12.09 9.65 -12.73
CA ASP A 28 -12.29 9.14 -14.09
C ASP A 28 -10.92 9.11 -14.81
N ASP A 29 -10.12 8.07 -14.58
CA ASP A 29 -8.68 8.10 -14.89
C ASP A 29 -8.35 7.70 -16.32
N PHE A 30 -7.17 8.14 -16.79
CA PHE A 30 -6.56 7.70 -18.04
C PHE A 30 -5.27 6.94 -17.75
N LEU A 31 -5.27 5.63 -18.02
CA LEU A 31 -4.21 4.70 -17.63
C LEU A 31 -3.48 4.19 -18.87
N VAL A 32 -2.15 4.27 -18.87
CA VAL A 32 -1.26 3.72 -19.91
C VAL A 32 -0.22 2.87 -19.20
N SER A 33 -0.05 1.59 -19.53
CA SER A 33 0.96 0.74 -18.88
C SER A 33 2.26 0.59 -19.64
N GLY A 34 2.25 0.75 -20.96
CA GLY A 34 3.41 0.50 -21.79
C GLY A 34 3.59 -1.00 -22.12
N PRO A 35 4.81 -1.42 -22.50
CA PRO A 35 5.05 -2.77 -22.99
C PRO A 35 5.43 -3.75 -21.88
N ALA A 36 4.55 -4.65 -21.46
CA ALA A 36 4.88 -5.94 -20.84
C ALA A 36 3.57 -6.69 -20.60
N ALA A 37 3.49 -7.47 -19.51
CA ALA A 37 2.23 -7.97 -18.98
C ALA A 37 1.92 -7.15 -17.72
N ASP A 38 0.84 -6.38 -17.80
CA ASP A 38 0.48 -5.37 -16.80
C ASP A 38 -0.83 -5.73 -16.10
N ILE A 39 -1.07 -5.09 -14.95
CA ILE A 39 -2.26 -5.23 -14.15
C ILE A 39 -2.88 -3.85 -13.96
N PHE A 40 -4.11 -3.67 -14.41
CA PHE A 40 -4.94 -2.51 -14.09
C PHE A 40 -5.92 -2.90 -13.00
N ALA A 41 -5.82 -2.22 -11.87
CA ALA A 41 -6.44 -2.61 -10.63
C ALA A 41 -7.55 -1.63 -10.24
N PHE A 42 -8.72 -2.16 -9.91
CA PHE A 42 -9.94 -1.39 -9.65
C PHE A 42 -10.64 -1.85 -8.36
N GLU A 43 -10.98 -0.92 -7.48
CA GLU A 43 -11.90 -1.10 -6.37
C GLU A 43 -13.22 -0.34 -6.60
N ARG A 44 -14.18 -0.48 -5.68
CA ARG A 44 -15.41 0.31 -5.73
C ARG A 44 -15.08 1.76 -5.38
N GLY A 45 -15.73 2.69 -6.07
CA GLY A 45 -15.48 4.12 -5.94
C GLY A 45 -14.46 4.67 -6.94
N ASP A 46 -13.85 3.80 -7.75
CA ASP A 46 -12.82 4.17 -8.73
C ASP A 46 -13.36 4.88 -9.99
N GLY A 47 -14.65 5.22 -10.04
CA GLY A 47 -15.27 5.97 -11.14
C GLY A 47 -15.16 5.33 -12.53
N GLN A 48 -15.02 6.15 -13.58
CA GLN A 48 -15.01 5.72 -14.99
C GLN A 48 -13.63 5.86 -15.63
N ASN A 49 -12.93 4.73 -15.75
CA ASN A 49 -11.55 4.68 -16.17
C ASN A 49 -11.37 4.35 -17.65
N TRP A 50 -10.31 4.89 -18.25
CA TRP A 50 -9.90 4.65 -19.63
C TRP A 50 -8.52 4.00 -19.63
N VAL A 51 -8.44 2.72 -20.01
CA VAL A 51 -7.16 2.02 -20.14
C VAL A 51 -6.74 2.04 -21.60
N GLN A 52 -5.71 2.81 -21.93
CA GLN A 52 -5.39 3.18 -23.32
C GLN A 52 -4.79 2.05 -24.16
N ASP A 53 -3.99 1.17 -23.56
CA ASP A 53 -3.13 0.23 -24.28
C ASP A 53 -3.30 -1.25 -23.89
N PHE A 54 -4.40 -1.60 -23.22
CA PHE A 54 -4.72 -2.97 -22.79
C PHE A 54 -4.57 -4.01 -23.93
N GLN A 55 -3.76 -5.05 -23.69
CA GLN A 55 -3.50 -6.17 -24.60
C GLN A 55 -4.19 -7.46 -24.10
N PRO A 56 -5.31 -7.89 -24.70
CA PRO A 56 -5.98 -9.14 -24.34
C PRO A 56 -5.04 -10.35 -24.44
N GLY A 57 -5.11 -11.24 -23.43
CA GLY A 57 -4.23 -12.41 -23.28
C GLY A 57 -2.84 -12.11 -22.73
N THR A 58 -2.52 -10.84 -22.46
CA THR A 58 -1.23 -10.41 -21.88
C THR A 58 -1.46 -9.63 -20.59
N ASP A 59 -2.30 -8.60 -20.64
CA ASP A 59 -2.63 -7.75 -19.48
C ASP A 59 -3.83 -8.29 -18.71
N LYS A 60 -3.96 -7.83 -17.47
CA LYS A 60 -5.05 -8.21 -16.58
C LYS A 60 -5.81 -7.00 -16.06
N LEU A 61 -7.12 -7.15 -15.97
CA LEU A 61 -7.99 -6.32 -15.15
C LEU A 61 -8.18 -7.05 -13.81
N GLN A 62 -7.69 -6.44 -12.75
CA GLN A 62 -7.83 -6.94 -11.40
C GLN A 62 -8.93 -6.17 -10.68
N PHE A 63 -9.97 -6.87 -10.26
CA PHE A 63 -11.03 -6.30 -9.43
C PHE A 63 -10.84 -6.69 -7.98
N GLY A 64 -10.79 -5.68 -7.11
CA GLY A 64 -10.59 -5.80 -5.68
C GLY A 64 -11.83 -6.24 -4.90
N ASP A 65 -11.81 -6.01 -3.59
CA ASP A 65 -12.75 -6.60 -2.65
C ASP A 65 -14.21 -6.23 -2.92
N GLY A 66 -15.11 -7.21 -2.80
CA GLY A 66 -16.55 -7.00 -2.98
C GLY A 66 -16.99 -6.87 -4.45
N ILE A 67 -16.07 -6.93 -5.42
CA ILE A 67 -16.39 -7.03 -6.85
C ILE A 67 -16.21 -8.49 -7.27
N THR A 68 -17.26 -9.08 -7.83
CA THR A 68 -17.28 -10.48 -8.28
C THR A 68 -17.66 -10.56 -9.75
N ALA A 69 -17.47 -11.74 -10.36
CA ALA A 69 -17.90 -11.98 -11.74
C ALA A 69 -19.40 -11.69 -11.97
N GLY A 70 -20.24 -11.88 -10.93
CA GLY A 70 -21.67 -11.57 -11.00
C GLY A 70 -21.98 -10.06 -11.01
N ASN A 71 -21.03 -9.21 -10.62
CA ASN A 71 -21.16 -7.76 -10.68
C ASN A 71 -20.82 -7.21 -12.08
N LEU A 72 -20.09 -7.96 -12.90
CA LEU A 72 -19.57 -7.46 -14.16
C LEU A 72 -20.61 -7.49 -15.29
N THR A 73 -20.73 -6.37 -16.01
CA THR A 73 -21.50 -6.29 -17.26
C THR A 73 -20.62 -5.78 -18.40
N PHE A 74 -20.63 -6.50 -19.52
CA PHE A 74 -19.80 -6.23 -20.69
C PHE A 74 -20.62 -5.62 -21.80
N THR A 75 -20.24 -4.43 -22.27
CA THR A 75 -20.99 -3.68 -23.29
C THR A 75 -20.04 -3.15 -24.36
N PRO A 76 -20.17 -3.58 -25.64
CA PRO A 76 -19.53 -2.88 -26.75
C PRO A 76 -19.97 -1.42 -26.75
N ALA A 77 -19.00 -0.50 -26.72
CA ALA A 77 -19.25 0.92 -26.56
C ALA A 77 -18.46 1.73 -27.59
N ASN A 78 -18.93 2.94 -27.87
CA ASN A 78 -18.18 3.95 -28.57
C ASN A 78 -18.08 5.18 -27.67
N VAL A 79 -16.89 5.44 -27.14
CA VAL A 79 -16.64 6.54 -26.21
C VAL A 79 -15.72 7.53 -26.90
N ALA A 80 -16.13 8.80 -26.95
CA ALA A 80 -15.41 9.88 -27.64
C ALA A 80 -15.02 9.57 -29.10
N GLY A 81 -15.81 8.74 -29.81
CA GLY A 81 -15.56 8.35 -31.20
C GLY A 81 -14.70 7.09 -31.35
N VAL A 82 -14.17 6.53 -30.26
CA VAL A 82 -13.34 5.33 -30.26
C VAL A 82 -14.22 4.11 -29.94
N PRO A 83 -14.28 3.09 -30.82
CA PRO A 83 -14.98 1.84 -30.49
C PRO A 83 -14.16 1.03 -29.49
N GLY A 84 -14.81 0.25 -28.63
CA GLY A 84 -14.14 -0.59 -27.65
C GLY A 84 -15.12 -1.37 -26.77
N LEU A 85 -14.62 -1.84 -25.64
CA LEU A 85 -15.38 -2.61 -24.66
C LEU A 85 -15.46 -1.83 -23.34
N ALA A 86 -16.68 -1.55 -22.88
CA ALA A 86 -16.93 -1.03 -21.54
C ALA A 86 -17.30 -2.18 -20.60
N ILE A 87 -16.69 -2.19 -19.41
CA ILE A 87 -16.92 -3.18 -18.35
C ILE A 87 -17.38 -2.43 -17.12
N PHE A 88 -18.64 -2.64 -16.72
CA PHE A 88 -19.22 -2.06 -15.51
C PHE A 88 -19.06 -3.05 -14.35
N TYR A 89 -18.58 -2.59 -13.20
CA TYR A 89 -18.20 -3.48 -12.10
C TYR A 89 -18.89 -3.19 -10.75
N ASN A 90 -19.68 -2.11 -10.66
CA ASN A 90 -20.52 -1.82 -9.48
C ASN A 90 -22.00 -1.61 -9.90
N PRO A 91 -22.86 -2.63 -9.75
CA PRO A 91 -24.25 -2.55 -10.19
C PRO A 91 -25.03 -1.42 -9.52
N GLY A 92 -25.68 -0.58 -10.34
CA GLY A 92 -26.44 0.57 -9.87
C GLY A 92 -25.66 1.88 -9.82
N THR A 93 -24.36 1.86 -10.12
CA THR A 93 -23.53 3.05 -10.34
C THR A 93 -23.08 3.13 -11.81
N PHE A 94 -22.22 4.11 -12.14
CA PHE A 94 -21.60 4.26 -13.45
C PHE A 94 -20.14 3.82 -13.46
N GLU A 95 -19.66 3.15 -12.41
CA GLU A 95 -18.27 2.71 -12.33
C GLU A 95 -17.95 1.71 -13.45
N SER A 96 -16.92 2.03 -14.23
CA SER A 96 -16.57 1.25 -15.40
C SER A 96 -15.11 1.42 -15.81
N VAL A 97 -14.61 0.45 -16.56
CA VAL A 97 -13.37 0.57 -17.32
C VAL A 97 -13.69 0.44 -18.81
N PHE A 98 -13.20 1.39 -19.60
CA PHE A 98 -13.28 1.38 -21.06
C PHE A 98 -11.94 0.97 -21.67
N LEU A 99 -11.99 -0.05 -22.52
CA LEU A 99 -10.86 -0.58 -23.26
C LEU A 99 -11.03 -0.23 -24.75
N PRO A 100 -10.35 0.82 -25.25
CA PRO A 100 -10.45 1.25 -26.63
C PRO A 100 -9.89 0.17 -27.57
N ASN A 101 -10.58 -0.05 -28.69
CA ASN A 101 -10.24 -1.01 -29.74
C ASN A 101 -10.17 -2.49 -29.29
N VAL A 102 -10.59 -2.80 -28.07
CA VAL A 102 -10.76 -4.17 -27.60
C VAL A 102 -12.18 -4.63 -27.91
N ASN A 103 -12.32 -5.75 -28.62
CA ASN A 103 -13.62 -6.31 -28.99
C ASN A 103 -14.05 -7.46 -28.07
N ALA A 104 -13.09 -8.16 -27.46
CA ALA A 104 -13.32 -9.27 -26.55
C ALA A 104 -12.08 -9.51 -25.69
N LEU A 105 -12.30 -9.99 -24.48
CA LEU A 105 -11.25 -10.46 -23.57
C LEU A 105 -10.96 -11.95 -23.81
N GLN A 106 -9.77 -12.39 -23.42
CA GLN A 106 -9.36 -13.78 -23.36
C GLN A 106 -9.60 -14.38 -21.97
N PRO A 107 -9.68 -15.72 -21.85
CA PRO A 107 -9.66 -16.38 -20.55
C PRO A 107 -8.39 -16.01 -19.76
N GLY A 108 -8.57 -15.47 -18.55
CA GLY A 108 -7.46 -15.05 -17.70
C GLY A 108 -7.19 -13.54 -17.68
N ASP A 109 -7.81 -12.77 -18.59
CA ASP A 109 -7.70 -11.29 -18.61
C ASP A 109 -8.38 -10.64 -17.41
N ILE A 110 -9.31 -11.34 -16.75
CA ILE A 110 -9.99 -10.85 -15.55
C ILE A 110 -9.58 -11.71 -14.38
N VAL A 111 -9.12 -11.06 -13.32
CA VAL A 111 -8.83 -11.68 -12.03
C VAL A 111 -9.59 -10.95 -10.92
N PHE A 112 -10.11 -11.73 -9.98
CA PHE A 112 -10.77 -11.20 -8.78
C PHE A 112 -9.85 -11.51 -7.61
N GLN A 113 -9.05 -10.52 -7.25
CA GLN A 113 -8.02 -10.62 -6.24
C GLN A 113 -7.96 -9.29 -5.53
N ALA A 114 -7.93 -9.32 -4.20
CA ALA A 114 -7.70 -8.12 -3.41
C ALA A 114 -6.46 -7.39 -3.91
N LEU A 115 -6.56 -6.08 -4.10
CA LEU A 115 -5.44 -5.32 -4.64
C LEU A 115 -4.25 -5.42 -3.69
N PRO A 116 -3.01 -5.55 -4.21
CA PRO A 116 -1.83 -5.41 -3.38
C PRO A 116 -1.97 -4.06 -2.66
N PRO A 117 -1.85 -4.02 -1.34
CA PRO A 117 -1.93 -2.73 -0.72
C PRO A 117 -0.76 -1.84 -1.14
N VAL A 118 -1.00 -0.53 -1.18
CA VAL A 118 0.05 0.48 -1.30
C VAL A 118 0.72 0.64 0.07
N TYR A 119 1.38 -0.39 0.60
CA TYR A 119 1.97 -0.31 1.95
C TYR A 119 3.48 -0.36 1.95
N LEU A 120 4.03 0.63 2.65
CA LEU A 120 5.40 1.09 2.61
C LEU A 120 6.03 1.05 4.01
N GLY A 121 5.58 0.12 4.86
CA GLY A 121 5.99 -0.07 6.26
C GLY A 121 4.90 -0.74 7.11
N ARG A 122 5.03 -0.64 8.45
CA ARG A 122 3.94 -0.98 9.40
C ARG A 122 2.74 -0.08 9.13
N THR A 123 1.55 -0.65 9.05
CA THR A 123 0.33 0.09 8.67
C THR A 123 -0.63 0.24 9.84
N ALA A 124 -0.54 -0.67 10.80
CA ALA A 124 -1.16 -0.51 12.09
C ALA A 124 -0.18 0.23 13.01
N VAL A 125 -0.65 1.31 13.61
CA VAL A 125 0.12 2.19 14.50
C VAL A 125 -0.68 2.39 15.76
N ASP A 126 -0.02 2.49 16.91
CA ASP A 126 -0.68 2.90 18.15
C ASP A 126 -1.05 4.39 18.06
N TYR A 127 -2.33 4.74 18.08
CA TYR A 127 -2.74 6.15 18.14
C TYR A 127 -3.09 6.59 19.56
N ASN A 128 -3.46 5.65 20.44
CA ASN A 128 -4.08 5.94 21.73
C ASN A 128 -3.08 5.87 22.92
N GLY A 129 -1.87 5.38 22.69
CA GLY A 129 -0.77 5.23 23.64
C GLY A 129 -0.84 3.96 24.51
N ASP A 130 -1.64 2.95 24.15
CA ASP A 130 -1.75 1.69 24.87
C ASP A 130 -0.74 0.61 24.44
N LYS A 131 0.10 0.95 23.44
CA LYS A 131 1.13 0.12 22.81
C LYS A 131 0.61 -1.02 21.95
N LEU A 132 -0.68 -1.03 21.66
CA LEU A 132 -1.28 -1.92 20.69
C LEU A 132 -1.43 -1.16 19.37
N ALA A 133 -1.08 -1.81 18.28
CA ALA A 133 -1.26 -1.25 16.96
C ALA A 133 -2.77 -1.20 16.63
N ASP A 134 -3.26 -0.04 16.22
CA ASP A 134 -4.65 0.18 15.82
C ASP A 134 -4.80 0.18 14.30
N LEU A 135 -6.03 0.02 13.82
CA LEU A 135 -6.35 -0.02 12.40
C LEU A 135 -6.97 1.30 11.92
N LEU A 136 -6.47 1.85 10.82
CA LEU A 136 -7.04 3.02 10.16
C LEU A 136 -7.92 2.60 8.99
N TRP A 137 -9.15 3.11 8.95
CA TRP A 137 -10.13 2.82 7.92
C TRP A 137 -10.56 4.08 7.19
N ARG A 138 -10.77 3.97 5.88
CA ARG A 138 -11.32 5.01 5.03
C ARG A 138 -12.66 4.58 4.47
N ASN A 139 -13.64 5.47 4.51
CA ASN A 139 -14.93 5.28 3.89
C ASN A 139 -14.95 5.83 2.46
N ASN A 140 -15.80 5.28 1.60
CA ASN A 140 -16.10 5.80 0.26
C ASN A 140 -16.52 7.28 0.25
N ASP A 141 -17.12 7.78 1.33
CA ASP A 141 -17.47 9.20 1.49
C ASP A 141 -16.28 10.10 1.87
N GLY A 142 -15.09 9.52 2.04
CA GLY A 142 -13.85 10.17 2.43
C GLY A 142 -13.59 10.19 3.94
N SER A 143 -14.55 9.80 4.77
CA SER A 143 -14.37 9.78 6.24
C SER A 143 -13.30 8.78 6.65
N ILE A 144 -12.50 9.15 7.65
CA ILE A 144 -11.46 8.32 8.24
C ILE A 144 -11.91 7.91 9.64
N ALA A 145 -11.77 6.63 9.96
CA ALA A 145 -12.04 6.06 11.27
C ALA A 145 -10.82 5.31 11.79
N GLN A 146 -10.66 5.28 13.10
CA GLN A 146 -9.68 4.46 13.79
C GLN A 146 -10.42 3.34 14.51
N TRP A 147 -9.89 2.13 14.44
CA TRP A 147 -10.31 1.01 15.27
C TRP A 147 -9.23 0.72 16.28
N GLN A 148 -9.54 0.94 17.55
CA GLN A 148 -8.65 0.63 18.66
C GLN A 148 -8.66 -0.87 18.90
N MET A 149 -7.52 -1.54 18.79
CA MET A 149 -7.47 -3.01 18.73
C MET A 149 -6.90 -3.63 20.02
N ASN A 150 -7.27 -4.89 20.27
CA ASN A 150 -6.60 -5.78 21.20
C ASN A 150 -6.77 -7.22 20.71
N GLY A 151 -5.75 -7.69 19.98
CA GLY A 151 -5.86 -8.83 19.07
C GLY A 151 -7.06 -8.63 18.14
N PRO A 152 -8.03 -9.57 18.11
CA PRO A 152 -9.12 -9.49 17.14
C PRO A 152 -10.27 -8.61 17.62
N ASN A 153 -10.17 -8.07 18.84
CA ASN A 153 -11.23 -7.31 19.48
C ASN A 153 -11.09 -5.83 19.17
N ILE A 154 -12.22 -5.21 18.76
CA ILE A 154 -12.32 -3.76 18.58
C ILE A 154 -12.78 -3.16 19.91
N LEU A 155 -11.90 -2.41 20.57
CA LEU A 155 -12.18 -1.72 21.84
C LEU A 155 -13.01 -0.46 21.62
N ALA A 156 -12.73 0.29 20.55
CA ALA A 156 -13.49 1.45 20.11
C ALA A 156 -13.31 1.70 18.61
N GLY A 157 -14.24 2.43 17.99
CA GLY A 157 -14.22 2.74 16.55
C GLY A 157 -14.56 4.20 16.25
N PRO A 158 -13.83 5.21 16.78
CA PRO A 158 -14.14 6.61 16.52
C PRO A 158 -13.94 7.01 15.06
N ILE A 159 -14.84 7.85 14.55
CA ILE A 159 -14.61 8.61 13.31
C ILE A 159 -13.70 9.78 13.64
N LEU A 160 -12.55 9.87 12.99
CA LEU A 160 -11.55 10.92 13.23
C LEU A 160 -11.94 12.23 12.52
N GLY A 161 -12.41 12.12 11.28
CA GLY A 161 -12.78 13.26 10.46
C GLY A 161 -12.89 12.90 8.98
N ASN A 162 -13.18 13.89 8.14
CA ASN A 162 -13.20 13.75 6.69
C ASN A 162 -12.30 14.84 6.09
N PRO A 163 -11.17 14.49 5.45
CA PRO A 163 -10.25 15.47 4.88
C PRO A 163 -10.80 16.12 3.60
N GLY A 164 -11.95 15.67 3.11
CA GLY A 164 -12.56 16.10 1.87
C GLY A 164 -12.21 15.17 0.70
N PRO A 165 -12.94 15.31 -0.43
CA PRO A 165 -12.85 14.37 -1.54
C PRO A 165 -11.52 14.45 -2.30
N THR A 166 -10.73 15.52 -2.09
CA THR A 166 -9.47 15.72 -2.81
C THR A 166 -8.24 15.25 -2.05
N TRP A 167 -8.43 14.68 -0.85
CA TRP A 167 -7.36 14.23 0.02
C TRP A 167 -7.47 12.73 0.27
N SER A 168 -6.34 12.04 0.20
CA SER A 168 -6.18 10.62 0.57
C SER A 168 -5.16 10.47 1.70
N VAL A 169 -5.27 9.38 2.46
CA VAL A 169 -4.19 8.97 3.37
C VAL A 169 -3.02 8.48 2.53
N ALA A 170 -1.84 8.99 2.84
CA ALA A 170 -0.58 8.66 2.15
C ALA A 170 0.40 7.91 3.05
N GLY A 171 0.16 7.92 4.36
CA GLY A 171 0.94 7.18 5.34
C GLY A 171 0.56 7.57 6.76
N THR A 172 1.06 6.81 7.71
CA THR A 172 0.86 7.01 9.14
C THR A 172 2.22 6.85 9.82
N GLY A 173 2.42 7.56 10.93
CA GLY A 173 3.69 7.53 11.65
C GLY A 173 3.74 8.61 12.72
N ASP A 174 4.63 8.47 13.68
CA ASP A 174 4.81 9.47 14.74
C ASP A 174 5.70 10.61 14.24
N PHE A 175 5.13 11.75 13.81
CA PHE A 175 5.93 12.87 13.32
C PHE A 175 6.42 13.78 14.44
N ASN A 176 5.87 13.64 15.65
CA ASN A 176 6.06 14.60 16.74
C ASN A 176 6.84 14.03 17.94
N ALA A 177 7.19 12.73 17.90
CA ALA A 177 7.88 11.94 18.91
C ALA A 177 7.09 11.74 20.22
N ASP A 178 5.76 11.66 20.16
CA ASP A 178 4.88 11.35 21.31
C ASP A 178 4.50 9.86 21.44
N GLN A 179 5.08 9.02 20.58
CA GLN A 179 4.81 7.59 20.42
C GLN A 179 3.40 7.25 19.95
N ARG A 180 2.71 8.20 19.30
CA ARG A 180 1.40 7.98 18.69
C ARG A 180 1.46 8.23 17.20
N GLY A 181 0.64 7.49 16.46
CA GLY A 181 0.50 7.69 15.02
C GLY A 181 -0.17 9.01 14.68
N ASP A 182 0.48 9.82 13.85
CA ASP A 182 -0.12 10.91 13.10
C ASP A 182 -0.56 10.42 11.70
N ILE A 183 -1.34 11.23 10.97
CA ILE A 183 -1.84 10.89 9.64
C ILE A 183 -1.28 11.86 8.60
N LEU A 184 -0.56 11.32 7.63
CA LEU A 184 -0.10 12.04 6.46
C LEU A 184 -1.14 11.94 5.34
N LEU A 185 -1.55 13.09 4.82
CA LEU A 185 -2.52 13.20 3.74
C LEU A 185 -1.87 13.75 2.48
N ARG A 186 -2.31 13.24 1.32
CA ARG A 186 -1.92 13.72 -0.01
C ARG A 186 -3.13 14.31 -0.72
N ASN A 187 -2.99 15.52 -1.25
CA ASN A 187 -3.99 16.14 -2.10
C ASN A 187 -3.77 15.82 -3.57
N ASN A 188 -4.79 15.83 -4.39
CA ASN A 188 -4.61 15.58 -5.82
C ASN A 188 -3.77 16.65 -6.54
N ASP A 189 -3.66 17.87 -6.00
CA ASP A 189 -2.90 18.96 -6.64
C ASP A 189 -1.38 18.88 -6.45
N GLY A 190 -0.88 17.93 -5.67
CA GLY A 190 0.53 17.91 -5.30
C GLY A 190 0.80 18.18 -3.82
N ALA A 191 -0.17 18.70 -3.07
CA ALA A 191 0.03 19.05 -1.67
C ALA A 191 0.10 17.82 -0.76
N ILE A 192 0.82 17.99 0.34
CA ILE A 192 0.91 17.05 1.45
C ILE A 192 0.54 17.82 2.72
N ALA A 193 -0.30 17.22 3.56
CA ALA A 193 -0.70 17.77 4.85
C ALA A 193 -0.50 16.73 5.96
N LEU A 194 -0.23 17.21 7.16
CA LEU A 194 -0.12 16.42 8.37
C LEU A 194 -1.32 16.72 9.28
N TRP A 195 -2.03 15.68 9.68
CA TRP A 195 -2.92 15.68 10.83
C TRP A 195 -2.15 15.15 12.02
N GLN A 196 -1.81 16.06 12.94
CA GLN A 196 -1.22 15.65 14.22
C GLN A 196 -2.34 15.14 15.13
N MET A 197 -2.12 13.99 15.74
CA MET A 197 -3.12 13.23 16.48
C MET A 197 -2.77 13.17 17.98
N ASP A 198 -3.80 13.08 18.82
CA ASP A 198 -3.69 12.68 20.23
C ASP A 198 -4.84 11.71 20.53
N GLY A 199 -4.58 10.42 20.33
CA GLY A 199 -5.66 9.43 20.29
C GLY A 199 -6.55 9.69 19.08
N ALA A 200 -7.85 9.70 19.31
CA ALA A 200 -8.84 9.97 18.27
C ALA A 200 -9.01 11.47 17.95
N ASN A 201 -8.25 12.37 18.58
CA ASN A 201 -8.38 13.82 18.39
C ASN A 201 -7.36 14.34 17.41
N ILE A 202 -7.80 15.13 16.42
CA ILE A 202 -6.91 15.90 15.55
C ILE A 202 -6.54 17.19 16.28
N VAL A 203 -5.28 17.30 16.73
CA VAL A 203 -4.79 18.47 17.50
C VAL A 203 -4.27 19.58 16.61
N ALA A 204 -3.80 19.26 15.40
CA ALA A 204 -3.41 20.23 14.39
C ALA A 204 -3.58 19.67 12.97
N GLN A 205 -3.86 20.55 12.02
CA GLN A 205 -3.95 20.24 10.58
C GLN A 205 -3.08 21.24 9.82
N THR A 206 -1.99 20.76 9.22
CA THR A 206 -1.00 21.65 8.56
C THR A 206 -0.65 21.14 7.18
N THR A 207 -0.81 21.95 6.14
CA THR A 207 -0.19 21.66 4.84
C THR A 207 1.32 21.89 4.96
N ILE A 208 2.10 20.82 4.80
CA ILE A 208 3.56 20.84 5.04
C ILE A 208 4.36 21.17 3.77
N GLY A 209 3.82 20.88 2.58
CA GLY A 209 4.47 21.21 1.31
C GLY A 209 3.65 20.79 0.09
N THR A 210 4.11 21.20 -1.09
CA THR A 210 3.49 20.87 -2.38
C THR A 210 4.55 20.43 -3.37
N PRO A 211 5.05 19.17 -3.29
CA PRO A 211 6.05 18.66 -4.21
C PRO A 211 5.53 18.57 -5.66
N GLY A 212 4.21 18.54 -5.87
CA GLY A 212 3.58 18.46 -7.18
C GLY A 212 3.08 17.06 -7.51
N THR A 213 2.31 16.94 -8.60
CA THR A 213 1.67 15.69 -9.03
C THR A 213 2.66 14.63 -9.50
N ASP A 214 3.84 15.05 -9.96
CA ASP A 214 4.89 14.14 -10.41
C ASP A 214 5.54 13.37 -9.24
N TRP A 215 5.25 13.77 -8.00
CA TRP A 215 5.78 13.15 -6.78
C TRP A 215 4.72 12.39 -6.00
N THR A 216 5.12 11.20 -5.57
CA THR A 216 4.33 10.29 -4.74
C THR A 216 5.03 10.09 -3.39
N VAL A 217 4.23 9.96 -2.32
CA VAL A 217 4.73 9.47 -1.03
C VAL A 217 4.97 7.99 -1.15
N GLN A 218 6.20 7.59 -0.86
CA GLN A 218 6.68 6.23 -0.96
C GLN A 218 7.09 5.68 0.41
N GLY A 219 7.16 6.47 1.47
CA GLY A 219 7.41 5.90 2.80
C GLY A 219 7.21 6.93 3.89
N VAL A 220 6.76 6.48 5.04
CA VAL A 220 6.67 7.26 6.28
C VAL A 220 7.31 6.42 7.37
N ASN A 221 8.52 6.81 7.79
CA ASN A 221 9.30 6.07 8.78
C ASN A 221 10.47 6.91 9.30
N ASP A 222 11.07 6.54 10.43
CA ASP A 222 12.22 7.25 11.00
C ASP A 222 13.51 6.82 10.29
N PHE A 223 14.00 7.59 9.32
CA PHE A 223 15.21 7.21 8.55
C PHE A 223 16.51 7.70 9.20
N ASP A 224 16.45 8.65 10.14
CA ASP A 224 17.64 9.24 10.77
C ASP A 224 17.85 8.85 12.25
N GLY A 225 16.85 8.24 12.87
CA GLY A 225 16.85 7.70 14.23
C GLY A 225 16.59 8.76 15.29
N ASP A 226 15.93 9.87 14.95
CA ASP A 226 15.60 10.94 15.90
C ASP A 226 14.28 10.71 16.68
N GLY A 227 13.61 9.59 16.40
CA GLY A 227 12.34 9.17 16.98
C GLY A 227 11.12 9.75 16.27
N ARG A 228 11.27 10.42 15.13
CA ARG A 228 10.17 10.95 14.31
C ARG A 228 10.15 10.29 12.95
N SER A 229 8.94 10.16 12.42
CA SER A 229 8.73 9.71 11.05
C SER A 229 9.08 10.82 10.07
N ASP A 230 9.92 10.48 9.09
CA ASP A 230 10.27 11.26 7.92
C ASP A 230 9.43 10.81 6.70
N ILE A 231 9.57 11.51 5.57
CA ILE A 231 8.81 11.21 4.34
C ILE A 231 9.75 10.90 3.19
N LEU A 232 9.64 9.69 2.64
CA LEU A 232 10.31 9.29 1.41
C LEU A 232 9.41 9.61 0.21
N LEU A 233 9.90 10.42 -0.72
CA LEU A 233 9.19 10.81 -1.93
C LEU A 233 9.86 10.24 -3.17
N ARG A 234 9.05 9.88 -4.17
CA ARG A 234 9.55 9.47 -5.49
C ARG A 234 8.86 10.21 -6.61
N ASN A 235 9.66 10.66 -7.57
CA ASN A 235 9.22 11.32 -8.78
C ASN A 235 8.98 10.30 -9.90
N ILE A 236 8.11 10.64 -10.85
CA ILE A 236 7.86 9.87 -12.08
C ILE A 236 9.12 9.66 -12.95
N ASP A 237 10.14 10.52 -12.83
CA ASP A 237 11.44 10.35 -13.47
C ASP A 237 12.39 9.37 -12.75
N GLY A 238 11.92 8.76 -11.65
CA GLY A 238 12.65 7.81 -10.82
C GLY A 238 13.44 8.46 -9.69
N GLY A 239 13.55 9.79 -9.65
CA GLY A 239 14.22 10.54 -8.60
C GLY A 239 13.62 10.27 -7.22
N VAL A 240 14.46 10.15 -6.20
CA VAL A 240 14.06 9.86 -4.82
C VAL A 240 14.55 10.98 -3.92
N THR A 241 13.70 11.47 -3.02
CA THR A 241 14.04 12.52 -2.06
C THR A 241 13.53 12.13 -0.67
N LEU A 242 14.38 12.30 0.34
CA LEU A 242 13.99 12.18 1.75
C LEU A 242 13.69 13.56 2.33
N TRP A 243 12.51 13.73 2.89
CA TRP A 243 12.15 14.87 3.72
C TRP A 243 12.31 14.49 5.18
N GLN A 244 13.30 15.08 5.83
CA GLN A 244 13.47 14.92 7.28
C GLN A 244 12.49 15.86 8.00
N MET A 245 11.81 15.34 9.02
CA MET A 245 10.65 16.00 9.62
C MET A 245 10.86 16.34 11.10
N ASN A 246 10.19 17.40 11.54
CA ASN A 246 10.02 17.71 12.97
C ASN A 246 8.60 18.25 13.18
N GLY A 247 7.68 17.36 13.53
CA GLY A 247 6.25 17.60 13.43
C GLY A 247 5.87 17.98 12.00
N ALA A 248 5.13 19.09 11.85
CA ALA A 248 4.74 19.61 10.55
C ALA A 248 5.85 20.38 9.78
N THR A 249 7.09 20.40 10.27
CA THR A 249 8.20 21.15 9.66
C THR A 249 9.13 20.23 8.88
N ILE A 250 9.39 20.55 7.61
CA ILE A 250 10.46 19.91 6.81
C ILE A 250 11.79 20.55 7.21
N THR A 251 12.66 19.81 7.89
CA THR A 251 13.97 20.30 8.37
C THR A 251 15.04 20.21 7.29
N ALA A 252 14.94 19.21 6.42
CA ALA A 252 15.77 19.05 5.23
C ALA A 252 15.00 18.33 4.12
N SER A 253 15.36 18.60 2.87
CA SER A 253 14.87 17.91 1.68
C SER A 253 16.09 17.47 0.88
N THR A 254 16.45 16.20 1.00
CA THR A 254 17.73 15.67 0.51
C THR A 254 17.48 14.64 -0.60
N PRO A 255 17.94 14.89 -1.83
CA PRO A 255 17.90 13.89 -2.89
C PRO A 255 18.76 12.67 -2.52
N LEU A 256 18.21 11.48 -2.72
CA LEU A 256 18.92 10.20 -2.59
C LEU A 256 19.46 9.78 -3.98
N PRO A 257 20.34 8.75 -4.05
CA PRO A 257 20.68 8.14 -5.34
C PRO A 257 19.42 7.79 -6.15
N ASN A 258 19.46 7.91 -7.48
CA ASN A 258 18.35 7.48 -8.32
C ASN A 258 18.53 5.97 -8.63
N PRO A 259 17.63 5.09 -8.16
CA PRO A 259 17.74 3.66 -8.42
C PRO A 259 17.45 3.30 -9.88
N GLY A 260 16.81 4.18 -10.65
CA GLY A 260 16.30 3.91 -11.99
C GLY A 260 14.80 3.55 -11.98
N ASN A 261 14.17 3.57 -13.16
CA ASN A 261 12.75 3.27 -13.32
C ASN A 261 12.45 1.76 -13.33
N GLU A 262 13.48 0.93 -13.47
CA GLU A 262 13.39 -0.53 -13.41
C GLU A 262 13.25 -1.09 -11.98
N TRP A 263 13.42 -0.23 -10.98
CA TRP A 263 13.22 -0.53 -9.57
C TRP A 263 11.94 0.12 -9.05
N SER A 264 11.19 -0.59 -8.21
CA SER A 264 10.08 -0.06 -7.42
C SER A 264 10.40 -0.15 -5.95
N LEU A 265 9.86 0.77 -5.15
CA LEU A 265 9.96 0.62 -3.72
C LEU A 265 9.09 -0.56 -3.29
N ALA A 266 9.65 -1.43 -2.47
CA ALA A 266 9.01 -2.64 -1.96
C ALA A 266 8.50 -2.45 -0.53
N GLY A 267 9.22 -1.68 0.28
CA GLY A 267 8.89 -1.44 1.69
C GLY A 267 9.98 -0.66 2.41
N THR A 268 9.68 -0.25 3.64
CA THR A 268 10.62 0.41 4.55
C THR A 268 10.52 -0.20 5.94
N GLY A 269 11.62 -0.21 6.68
CA GLY A 269 11.69 -0.78 8.04
C GLY A 269 13.13 -1.02 8.48
N ASP A 270 13.35 -1.18 9.78
CA ASP A 270 14.69 -1.31 10.37
C ASP A 270 15.21 -2.74 10.22
N LEU A 271 15.99 -3.02 9.18
CA LEU A 271 16.44 -4.38 8.89
C LEU A 271 17.63 -4.80 9.74
N ASP A 272 18.43 -3.86 10.25
CA ASP A 272 19.69 -4.12 10.94
C ASP A 272 19.67 -3.87 12.47
N GLY A 273 18.60 -3.25 12.97
CA GLY A 273 18.33 -3.02 14.38
C GLY A 273 19.02 -1.76 14.92
N ASP A 274 19.36 -0.80 14.06
CA ASP A 274 20.00 0.44 14.44
C ASP A 274 19.01 1.57 14.81
N ASN A 275 17.71 1.25 14.80
CA ASN A 275 16.54 2.12 14.98
C ASN A 275 16.37 3.16 13.87
N ARG A 276 16.86 2.87 12.66
CA ARG A 276 16.57 3.64 11.46
C ARG A 276 15.90 2.74 10.44
N ALA A 277 14.92 3.29 9.77
CA ALA A 277 14.28 2.61 8.66
C ALA A 277 15.23 2.51 7.46
N ASP A 278 15.30 1.33 6.89
CA ASP A 278 15.96 1.05 5.63
C ASP A 278 14.96 1.08 4.47
N ILE A 279 15.48 1.05 3.24
CA ILE A 279 14.67 1.09 2.01
C ILE A 279 14.87 -0.21 1.24
N LEU A 280 13.78 -0.93 0.94
CA LEU A 280 13.80 -2.12 0.11
C LEU A 280 13.36 -1.80 -1.32
N TRP A 281 14.21 -2.09 -2.30
CA TRP A 281 13.90 -1.95 -3.72
C TRP A 281 13.63 -3.30 -4.37
N ARG A 282 12.65 -3.33 -5.27
CA ARG A 282 12.24 -4.48 -6.06
C ARG A 282 12.50 -4.24 -7.54
N GLY A 283 13.28 -5.11 -8.17
CA GLY A 283 13.54 -5.09 -9.61
C GLY A 283 12.39 -5.70 -10.42
N ALA A 284 12.29 -5.29 -11.68
CA ALA A 284 11.34 -5.87 -12.65
C ALA A 284 11.51 -7.39 -12.87
N ASP A 285 12.69 -7.93 -12.58
CA ASP A 285 13.04 -9.35 -12.65
C ASP A 285 12.71 -10.14 -11.37
N GLY A 286 12.21 -9.47 -10.32
CA GLY A 286 11.96 -10.06 -9.01
C GLY A 286 13.10 -9.91 -8.00
N SER A 287 14.24 -9.34 -8.38
CA SER A 287 15.37 -9.14 -7.49
C SER A 287 15.06 -8.12 -6.40
N VAL A 288 15.62 -8.31 -5.20
CA VAL A 288 15.43 -7.45 -4.04
C VAL A 288 16.77 -6.90 -3.58
N VAL A 289 16.85 -5.59 -3.41
CA VAL A 289 18.02 -4.87 -2.89
C VAL A 289 17.59 -4.06 -1.69
N ALA A 290 18.38 -4.07 -0.61
CA ALA A 290 18.20 -3.14 0.50
C ALA A 290 19.15 -1.96 0.33
N TRP A 291 18.72 -0.77 0.71
CA TRP A 291 19.58 0.35 1.05
C TRP A 291 19.55 0.50 2.56
N LEU A 292 20.68 0.21 3.20
CA LEU A 292 20.84 0.45 4.63
C LEU A 292 21.08 1.95 4.84
N MET A 293 20.24 2.58 5.66
CA MET A 293 20.16 4.05 5.73
C MET A 293 20.82 4.63 6.98
N ASN A 294 21.26 5.87 6.89
CA ASN A 294 21.61 6.72 8.03
C ASN A 294 21.20 8.15 7.70
N GLY A 295 19.96 8.49 8.02
CA GLY A 295 19.25 9.63 7.48
C GLY A 295 19.26 9.59 5.95
N PRO A 296 19.67 10.65 5.26
CA PRO A 296 19.71 10.66 3.79
C PRO A 296 20.91 9.90 3.19
N SER A 297 21.74 9.24 3.99
CA SER A 297 22.93 8.52 3.49
C SER A 297 22.64 7.04 3.29
N VAL A 298 22.86 6.51 2.08
CA VAL A 298 22.88 5.07 1.82
C VAL A 298 24.25 4.51 2.24
N VAL A 299 24.29 3.79 3.36
CA VAL A 299 25.52 3.24 3.95
C VAL A 299 25.94 1.96 3.22
N ALA A 300 24.99 1.15 2.77
CA ALA A 300 25.22 -0.05 1.98
C ALA A 300 24.03 -0.35 1.06
N SER A 301 24.27 -1.04 -0.06
CA SER A 301 23.22 -1.41 -1.02
C SER A 301 23.23 -2.91 -1.42
N PRO A 302 23.14 -3.86 -0.47
CA PRO A 302 23.24 -5.29 -0.74
C PRO A 302 22.01 -5.88 -1.46
N THR A 303 22.25 -6.86 -2.32
CA THR A 303 21.17 -7.71 -2.87
C THR A 303 20.77 -8.76 -1.84
N LEU A 304 19.49 -8.81 -1.48
CA LEU A 304 18.95 -9.76 -0.50
C LEU A 304 18.58 -11.10 -1.13
N GLY A 305 18.08 -11.10 -2.37
CA GLY A 305 17.68 -12.30 -3.07
C GLY A 305 16.74 -12.02 -4.25
N ASN A 306 16.17 -13.08 -4.82
CA ASN A 306 15.14 -12.98 -5.86
C ASN A 306 14.08 -14.06 -5.61
N PRO A 307 12.97 -13.75 -4.90
CA PRO A 307 11.90 -14.71 -4.69
C PRO A 307 11.11 -14.99 -5.98
N GLY A 308 11.30 -14.19 -7.04
CA GLY A 308 10.61 -14.32 -8.32
C GLY A 308 9.37 -13.46 -8.43
N LYS A 309 8.90 -13.26 -9.67
CA LYS A 309 7.84 -12.28 -9.99
C LYS A 309 6.47 -12.58 -9.39
N ALA A 310 6.17 -13.84 -9.11
CA ALA A 310 4.90 -14.27 -8.51
C ALA A 310 4.81 -13.98 -7.00
N TRP A 311 5.88 -13.42 -6.39
CA TRP A 311 5.91 -13.06 -4.99
C TRP A 311 5.88 -11.56 -4.81
N THR A 312 5.00 -11.11 -3.93
CA THR A 312 4.81 -9.72 -3.53
C THR A 312 5.28 -9.56 -2.09
N LEU A 313 6.05 -8.51 -1.81
CA LEU A 313 6.36 -8.12 -0.43
C LEU A 313 5.10 -7.47 0.13
N VAL A 314 4.52 -8.06 1.16
CA VAL A 314 3.27 -7.60 1.76
C VAL A 314 3.47 -7.07 3.17
N GLY A 315 4.71 -7.11 3.68
CA GLY A 315 5.02 -6.67 5.03
C GLY A 315 6.49 -6.52 5.34
N VAL A 316 6.80 -5.49 6.13
CA VAL A 316 8.10 -5.25 6.76
C VAL A 316 7.82 -4.92 8.22
N ALA A 317 8.09 -5.87 9.12
CA ALA A 317 7.85 -5.71 10.55
C ALA A 317 8.57 -6.78 11.37
N ASP A 318 8.84 -6.54 12.64
CA ASP A 318 9.45 -7.52 13.54
C ASP A 318 8.45 -8.63 13.91
N PHE A 319 8.51 -9.76 13.22
CA PHE A 319 7.63 -10.92 13.48
C PHE A 319 8.18 -11.82 14.60
N ASN A 320 9.41 -11.59 15.06
CA ASN A 320 10.12 -12.54 15.93
C ASN A 320 10.63 -11.94 17.27
N ALA A 321 10.37 -10.64 17.50
CA ALA A 321 10.76 -9.82 18.64
C ALA A 321 12.29 -9.72 18.86
N ASP A 322 13.09 -9.69 17.79
CA ASP A 322 14.54 -9.44 17.89
C ASP A 322 14.93 -7.96 17.66
N ASN A 323 13.94 -7.09 17.50
CA ASN A 323 14.05 -5.67 17.16
C ASN A 323 14.65 -5.41 15.77
N ARG A 324 14.45 -6.34 14.84
CA ARG A 324 14.68 -6.13 13.41
C ARG A 324 13.40 -6.44 12.66
N ASP A 325 13.10 -5.64 11.65
CA ASP A 325 11.98 -5.90 10.80
C ASP A 325 12.30 -7.04 9.81
N ASP A 326 11.41 -8.04 9.79
CA ASP A 326 11.43 -9.20 8.90
C ASP A 326 10.58 -8.93 7.65
N LEU A 327 10.72 -9.76 6.60
CA LEU A 327 10.01 -9.60 5.33
C LEU A 327 8.93 -10.66 5.14
N LEU A 328 7.67 -10.23 5.06
CA LEU A 328 6.53 -11.08 4.78
C LEU A 328 6.19 -11.06 3.29
N TRP A 329 6.28 -12.22 2.65
CA TRP A 329 6.02 -12.42 1.23
C TRP A 329 4.72 -13.19 1.04
N GLN A 330 3.93 -12.77 0.05
CA GLN A 330 2.77 -13.53 -0.42
C GLN A 330 2.91 -13.85 -1.90
N ASN A 331 2.64 -15.10 -2.27
CA ASN A 331 2.60 -15.54 -3.66
C ASN A 331 1.19 -15.37 -4.25
N ASP A 332 1.10 -15.24 -5.58
CA ASP A 332 -0.16 -15.21 -6.33
C ASP A 332 -1.11 -16.40 -6.03
N ASP A 333 -0.57 -17.56 -5.62
CA ASP A 333 -1.35 -18.74 -5.23
C ASP A 333 -1.85 -18.70 -3.76
N GLY A 334 -1.55 -17.62 -3.04
CA GLY A 334 -1.87 -17.43 -1.63
C GLY A 334 -0.81 -17.93 -0.66
N THR A 335 0.23 -18.65 -1.12
CA THR A 335 1.31 -19.12 -0.24
C THR A 335 2.02 -17.94 0.43
N VAL A 336 2.28 -18.05 1.72
CA VAL A 336 2.94 -17.01 2.51
C VAL A 336 4.31 -17.52 2.94
N ALA A 337 5.33 -16.66 2.88
CA ALA A 337 6.67 -16.94 3.36
C ALA A 337 7.18 -15.77 4.21
N LEU A 338 7.85 -16.09 5.31
CA LEU A 338 8.54 -15.12 6.15
C LEU A 338 10.05 -15.27 5.98
N TRP A 339 10.72 -14.18 5.67
CA TRP A 339 12.18 -14.08 5.73
C TRP A 339 12.56 -13.33 6.99
N GLN A 340 13.14 -14.04 7.93
CA GLN A 340 13.68 -13.43 9.14
C GLN A 340 15.02 -12.78 8.83
N MET A 341 15.15 -11.50 9.17
CA MET A 341 16.28 -10.67 8.77
C MET A 341 17.29 -10.52 9.91
N ASN A 342 18.56 -10.35 9.54
CA ASN A 342 19.63 -9.96 10.44
C ASN A 342 20.54 -8.99 9.70
N GLY A 343 20.15 -7.72 9.71
CA GLY A 343 20.62 -6.74 8.73
C GLY A 343 20.24 -7.14 7.33
N ALA A 344 21.13 -6.90 6.38
CA ALA A 344 20.93 -7.29 4.99
C ALA A 344 21.14 -8.79 4.70
N THR A 345 20.99 -9.67 5.70
CA THR A 345 21.10 -11.12 5.52
C THR A 345 19.81 -11.81 5.95
N ILE A 346 19.37 -12.79 5.15
CA ILE A 346 18.24 -13.65 5.49
C ILE A 346 18.75 -14.69 6.47
N ALA A 347 18.42 -14.53 7.76
CA ALA A 347 18.81 -15.43 8.83
C ALA A 347 18.06 -16.77 8.75
N ALA A 348 16.77 -16.71 8.42
CA ALA A 348 15.93 -17.87 8.16
C ALA A 348 14.84 -17.53 7.15
N ALA A 349 14.38 -18.53 6.40
CA ALA A 349 13.22 -18.42 5.52
C ALA A 349 12.30 -19.61 5.76
N ALA A 350 11.02 -19.34 5.98
CA ALA A 350 10.03 -20.38 6.24
C ALA A 350 8.70 -20.04 5.58
N THR A 351 7.95 -21.07 5.19
CA THR A 351 6.55 -20.90 4.78
C THR A 351 5.67 -20.74 6.01
N VAL A 352 4.74 -19.81 5.96
CA VAL A 352 3.67 -19.62 6.95
C VAL A 352 2.44 -20.44 6.51
N ALA A 353 1.39 -20.50 7.34
CA ALA A 353 0.10 -21.03 6.92
C ALA A 353 -0.39 -20.31 5.63
N ASN A 354 -1.03 -21.06 4.72
CA ASN A 354 -1.58 -20.51 3.48
C ASN A 354 -3.06 -20.15 3.71
N PRO A 355 -3.45 -18.86 3.69
CA PRO A 355 -4.85 -18.43 3.86
C PRO A 355 -5.70 -18.74 2.61
N GLY A 356 -5.07 -19.00 1.47
CA GLY A 356 -5.68 -19.20 0.15
C GLY A 356 -5.60 -17.94 -0.70
N ALA A 357 -5.64 -18.10 -2.02
CA ALA A 357 -5.48 -17.02 -3.01
C ALA A 357 -6.54 -15.89 -2.95
N ASN A 358 -7.61 -16.09 -2.18
CA ASN A 358 -8.68 -15.10 -1.99
C ASN A 358 -8.41 -14.11 -0.87
N TRP A 359 -7.36 -14.32 -0.07
CA TRP A 359 -7.00 -13.47 1.05
C TRP A 359 -5.76 -12.64 0.72
N SER A 360 -5.76 -11.38 1.11
CA SER A 360 -4.59 -10.52 1.09
C SER A 360 -4.31 -9.94 2.46
N VAL A 361 -3.04 -9.64 2.72
CA VAL A 361 -2.66 -8.82 3.86
C VAL A 361 -3.21 -7.42 3.67
N ARG A 362 -3.79 -6.86 4.73
CA ARG A 362 -4.24 -5.47 4.78
C ARG A 362 -3.59 -4.68 5.89
N ALA A 363 -3.22 -5.30 7.01
CA ALA A 363 -2.40 -4.60 7.99
C ALA A 363 -1.41 -5.50 8.70
N ILE A 364 -0.34 -4.86 9.16
CA ILE A 364 0.71 -5.48 9.96
C ILE A 364 1.07 -4.53 11.10
N GLY A 365 1.13 -5.07 12.31
CA GLY A 365 1.54 -4.38 13.53
C GLY A 365 1.31 -5.26 14.75
N ASP A 366 1.88 -4.89 15.90
CA ASP A 366 1.71 -5.63 17.15
C ASP A 366 0.31 -5.35 17.74
N LEU A 367 -0.66 -6.20 17.39
CA LEU A 367 -2.06 -6.04 17.80
C LEU A 367 -2.30 -6.59 19.21
N THR A 368 -1.37 -7.39 19.74
CA THR A 368 -1.51 -8.09 21.03
C THR A 368 -0.60 -7.56 22.15
N GLY A 369 0.38 -6.72 21.80
CA GLY A 369 1.33 -6.10 22.71
C GLY A 369 2.45 -7.05 23.16
N ASP A 370 2.72 -8.12 22.40
CA ASP A 370 3.72 -9.13 22.74
C ASP A 370 5.11 -8.85 22.13
N GLY A 371 5.23 -7.73 21.39
CA GLY A 371 6.42 -7.29 20.68
C GLY A 371 6.62 -7.93 19.31
N ARG A 372 5.66 -8.74 18.83
CA ARG A 372 5.70 -9.36 17.50
C ARG A 372 4.60 -8.74 16.64
N ALA A 373 4.90 -8.57 15.37
CA ALA A 373 3.92 -8.11 14.41
C ALA A 373 2.91 -9.21 14.08
N ASP A 374 1.63 -8.87 14.16
CA ASP A 374 0.50 -9.70 13.76
C ASP A 374 0.01 -9.30 12.36
N ILE A 375 -0.84 -10.13 11.75
CA ILE A 375 -1.30 -9.92 10.37
C ILE A 375 -2.83 -9.82 10.33
N VAL A 376 -3.34 -8.73 9.78
CA VAL A 376 -4.76 -8.58 9.43
C VAL A 376 -4.94 -8.89 7.96
N TRP A 377 -5.76 -9.89 7.70
CA TRP A 377 -6.14 -10.40 6.39
C TRP A 377 -7.51 -9.89 5.98
N ARG A 378 -7.71 -9.68 4.68
CA ARG A 378 -9.02 -9.47 4.07
C ARG A 378 -9.22 -10.39 2.88
N SER A 379 -10.40 -11.00 2.83
CA SER A 379 -10.83 -11.85 1.73
C SER A 379 -11.60 -11.05 0.69
N VAL A 380 -11.60 -11.50 -0.56
CA VAL A 380 -12.39 -10.90 -1.67
C VAL A 380 -13.90 -10.82 -1.38
N ASP A 381 -14.41 -11.68 -0.49
CA ASP A 381 -15.81 -11.64 -0.02
C ASP A 381 -16.06 -10.60 1.10
N GLY A 382 -15.02 -9.87 1.50
CA GLY A 382 -15.02 -8.85 2.54
C GLY A 382 -14.77 -9.41 3.95
N SER A 383 -14.60 -10.72 4.15
CA SER A 383 -14.25 -11.27 5.47
C SER A 383 -12.90 -10.71 5.94
N VAL A 384 -12.79 -10.41 7.23
CA VAL A 384 -11.54 -9.93 7.85
C VAL A 384 -11.12 -10.93 8.93
N ALA A 385 -9.84 -11.23 9.01
CA ALA A 385 -9.28 -12.12 10.03
C ALA A 385 -7.94 -11.58 10.51
N GLU A 386 -7.63 -11.81 11.79
CA GLU A 386 -6.32 -11.52 12.37
C GLU A 386 -5.61 -12.85 12.63
N TRP A 387 -4.33 -12.88 12.29
CA TRP A 387 -3.37 -13.93 12.64
C TRP A 387 -2.39 -13.36 13.65
N THR A 388 -2.41 -13.94 14.85
CA THR A 388 -1.37 -13.67 15.85
C THR A 388 -0.14 -14.49 15.51
N MET A 389 1.04 -13.88 15.53
CA MET A 389 2.27 -14.48 14.97
C MET A 389 3.34 -14.75 16.02
N ASP A 390 4.10 -15.83 15.81
CA ASP A 390 5.38 -16.10 16.47
C ASP A 390 6.40 -16.53 15.42
N GLY A 391 7.14 -15.56 14.88
CA GLY A 391 7.93 -15.73 13.68
C GLY A 391 7.06 -16.24 12.54
N ALA A 392 7.45 -17.36 11.93
CA ALA A 392 6.67 -17.97 10.84
C ALA A 392 5.46 -18.81 11.30
N THR A 393 5.18 -18.85 12.61
CA THR A 393 4.11 -19.66 13.19
C THR A 393 2.87 -18.80 13.46
N VAL A 394 1.70 -19.25 12.97
CA VAL A 394 0.41 -18.66 13.37
C VAL A 394 -0.02 -19.27 14.70
N THR A 395 -0.01 -18.48 15.78
CA THR A 395 -0.36 -18.95 17.12
C THR A 395 -1.87 -18.91 17.39
N SER A 396 -2.57 -17.99 16.73
CA SER A 396 -4.02 -17.84 16.75
C SER A 396 -4.53 -17.30 15.42
N SER A 397 -5.76 -17.65 15.06
CA SER A 397 -6.49 -17.02 13.96
C SER A 397 -7.93 -16.77 14.40
N ALA A 398 -8.38 -15.52 14.26
CA ALA A 398 -9.70 -15.11 14.68
C ALA A 398 -10.34 -14.15 13.66
N PRO A 399 -11.67 -14.23 13.44
CA PRO A 399 -12.35 -13.25 12.60
C PRO A 399 -12.36 -11.88 13.29
N VAL A 400 -12.10 -10.83 12.52
CA VAL A 400 -12.34 -9.44 12.91
C VAL A 400 -13.64 -9.01 12.26
N THR A 401 -14.46 -8.23 12.97
CA THR A 401 -15.75 -7.77 12.42
C THR A 401 -15.48 -6.91 11.17
N ASN A 402 -16.21 -7.10 10.07
CA ASN A 402 -16.09 -6.26 8.87
C ASN A 402 -16.89 -4.95 9.06
N PRO A 403 -16.31 -3.75 8.83
CA PRO A 403 -17.03 -2.48 8.95
C PRO A 403 -18.14 -2.27 7.90
N GLY A 404 -18.21 -3.14 6.89
CA GLY A 404 -19.14 -3.05 5.77
C GLY A 404 -18.39 -2.78 4.45
N PRO A 405 -19.10 -2.86 3.32
CA PRO A 405 -18.50 -2.76 1.99
C PRO A 405 -18.00 -1.36 1.64
N ASP A 406 -18.42 -0.33 2.39
CA ASP A 406 -18.06 1.06 2.14
C ASP A 406 -16.76 1.49 2.84
N TRP A 407 -16.13 0.58 3.59
CA TRP A 407 -14.91 0.85 4.34
C TRP A 407 -13.76 0.01 3.80
N GLN A 408 -12.63 0.68 3.59
CA GLN A 408 -11.36 0.12 3.18
C GLN A 408 -10.35 0.36 4.30
N LEU A 409 -9.51 -0.65 4.57
CA LEU A 409 -8.36 -0.45 5.44
C LEU A 409 -7.34 0.37 4.65
N THR A 410 -6.79 1.42 5.25
CA THR A 410 -5.99 2.44 4.55
C THR A 410 -4.62 2.66 5.16
#